data_AF-A0A6L9MMT1-F1
#
_entry.id   AF-A0A6L9MMT1-F1
#
_cell.length_a   1.000
_cell.length_b   1.000
_cell.length_c   1.000
_cell.angle_alpha   90.00
_cell.angle_beta   90.00
_cell.angle_gamma   90.00
#
_symmetry.space_group_name_H-M   'P 1'
#
loop_
_entity.id
_entity.type
_entity.pdbx_description
1 polymer ?
#
loop_
_entity_poly.entity_id
_entity_poly.type
_entity_poly.pdbx_seq_one_letter_code
_entity_poly.pdbx_strand_id
1 'polypeptide(L)'
;MHFVWEFIQVPTYARMAEMPHWEAIKLCMSATFGDVGSALTAFWAACLAARSRDWILRPTPFPVTTFVAVGIVLTVGFEYYYTRISLRWTYSDLMPLVPPLGTGLSPLLQWTVIPPLVIWLTRRHLLGAQAVHEADA
;
A
#
# COMPACT_ATOMS: atom_id res chain seq x y z
N MET A 1 -7.49 -3.09 -3.49
CA MET A 1 -7.63 -2.88 -2.02
C MET A 1 -7.20 -1.49 -1.60
N HIS A 2 -6.09 -0.96 -2.12
CA HIS A 2 -5.64 0.42 -1.89
C HIS A 2 -6.74 1.48 -2.12
N PHE A 3 -7.48 1.42 -3.24
CA PHE A 3 -8.56 2.39 -3.51
C PHE A 3 -9.67 2.44 -2.44
N VAL A 4 -10.08 1.28 -1.90
CA VAL A 4 -11.12 1.22 -0.86
C VAL A 4 -10.60 1.77 0.46
N TRP A 5 -9.33 1.49 0.78
CA TRP A 5 -8.66 2.03 1.96
C TRP A 5 -8.59 3.56 1.91
N GLU A 6 -8.14 4.11 0.78
CA GLU A 6 -8.12 5.54 0.53
C GLU A 6 -9.52 6.18 0.67
N PHE A 7 -10.56 5.51 0.15
CA PHE A 7 -11.94 6.00 0.25
C PHE A 7 -12.46 6.06 1.70
N ILE A 8 -12.06 5.11 2.55
CA ILE A 8 -12.41 5.10 3.99
C ILE A 8 -11.68 6.22 4.74
N GLN A 9 -10.48 6.59 4.28
CA GLN A 9 -9.60 7.57 4.90
C GLN A 9 -9.89 9.03 4.48
N VAL A 10 -10.77 9.26 3.50
CA VAL A 10 -11.18 10.59 3.03
C VAL A 10 -11.46 11.61 4.16
N PRO A 11 -12.18 11.30 5.25
CA PRO A 11 -12.48 12.27 6.31
C PRO A 11 -11.26 12.72 7.13
N THR A 12 -10.12 12.01 7.10
CA THR A 12 -8.92 12.39 7.85
C THR A 12 -8.05 13.42 7.13
N TYR A 13 -8.42 13.85 5.92
CA TYR A 13 -7.69 14.86 5.15
C TYR A 13 -8.38 16.24 5.21
N ALA A 14 -7.64 17.27 5.64
CA ALA A 14 -8.17 18.56 6.15
C ALA A 14 -9.08 19.32 5.18
N ARG A 15 -8.93 19.07 3.88
CA ARG A 15 -9.60 19.81 2.80
C ARG A 15 -10.44 18.92 1.88
N MET A 16 -10.52 17.61 2.14
CA MET A 16 -11.21 16.68 1.25
C MET A 16 -12.72 16.62 1.51
N ALA A 17 -13.15 16.88 2.75
CA ALA A 17 -14.57 16.92 3.13
C ALA A 17 -15.34 18.08 2.48
N GLU A 18 -14.63 19.17 2.15
CA GLU A 18 -15.19 20.39 1.51
C GLU A 18 -14.93 20.46 0.00
N MET A 19 -14.13 19.52 -0.54
CA MET A 19 -13.74 19.52 -1.95
C MET A 19 -14.87 18.97 -2.84
N PRO A 20 -15.08 19.50 -4.06
CA PRO A 20 -16.02 18.91 -5.01
C PRO A 20 -15.72 17.41 -5.19
N HIS A 21 -16.75 16.56 -5.11
CA HIS A 21 -16.59 15.10 -5.14
C HIS A 21 -15.70 14.59 -6.30
N TRP A 22 -15.75 15.27 -7.45
CA TRP A 22 -14.94 14.92 -8.62
C TRP A 22 -13.43 15.19 -8.44
N GLU A 23 -13.07 16.24 -7.70
CA GLU A 23 -11.67 16.52 -7.38
C GLU A 23 -11.14 15.55 -6.32
N ALA A 24 -11.95 15.22 -5.32
CA ALA A 24 -11.61 14.19 -4.34
C ALA A 24 -11.35 12.82 -5.01
N ILE A 25 -12.19 12.41 -5.97
CA ILE A 25 -12.00 11.16 -6.72
C ILE A 25 -10.69 11.20 -7.51
N LYS A 26 -10.40 12.28 -8.24
CA LYS A 26 -9.14 12.40 -9.00
C LYS A 26 -7.92 12.34 -8.08
N LEU A 27 -8.02 12.95 -6.91
CA LEU A 27 -6.97 12.95 -5.91
C LEU A 27 -6.73 11.53 -5.37
N CYS A 28 -7.78 10.85 -4.91
CA CYS A 28 -7.73 9.44 -4.48
C CYS A 28 -7.20 8.52 -5.60
N MET A 29 -7.59 8.76 -6.85
CA MET A 29 -7.14 7.97 -7.99
C MET A 29 -5.64 8.17 -8.24
N SER A 30 -5.15 9.41 -8.15
CA SER A 30 -3.72 9.71 -8.26
C SER A 30 -2.90 9.11 -7.11
N ALA A 31 -3.43 9.14 -5.88
CA ALA A 31 -2.82 8.51 -4.71
C ALA A 31 -2.75 6.99 -4.88
N THR A 32 -3.86 6.37 -5.28
CA THR A 32 -3.92 4.93 -5.59
C THR A 32 -2.90 4.54 -6.65
N PHE A 33 -2.70 5.37 -7.68
CA PHE A 33 -1.70 5.11 -8.72
C PHE A 33 -0.28 5.13 -8.16
N GLY A 34 0.02 6.06 -7.24
CA GLY A 34 1.28 6.11 -6.51
C GLY A 34 1.51 4.88 -5.64
N ASP A 35 0.47 4.42 -4.94
CA ASP A 35 0.53 3.22 -4.11
C ASP A 35 0.75 1.95 -4.93
N VAL A 36 0.05 1.80 -6.06
CA VAL A 36 0.23 0.67 -6.98
C VAL A 36 1.66 0.69 -7.55
N GLY A 37 2.18 1.86 -7.93
CA GLY A 37 3.57 2.00 -8.38
C GLY A 37 4.59 1.65 -7.29
N SER A 38 4.33 2.05 -6.05
CA SER A 38 5.18 1.71 -4.89
C SER A 38 5.14 0.22 -4.56
N ALA A 39 3.95 -0.39 -4.62
CA ALA A 39 3.75 -1.83 -4.44
C ALA A 39 4.47 -2.65 -5.52
N LEU A 40 4.41 -2.22 -6.79
CA LEU A 40 5.14 -2.84 -7.89
C LEU A 40 6.66 -2.74 -7.66
N THR A 41 7.16 -1.56 -7.30
CA THR A 41 8.59 -1.36 -7.02
C THR A 41 9.06 -2.25 -5.87
N ALA A 42 8.29 -2.31 -4.78
CA ALA A 42 8.56 -3.19 -3.65
C ALA A 42 8.53 -4.67 -4.05
N PHE A 43 7.60 -5.06 -4.93
CA PHE A 43 7.49 -6.43 -5.44
C PHE A 43 8.75 -6.84 -6.21
N TRP A 44 9.23 -5.98 -7.10
CA TRP A 44 10.45 -6.22 -7.87
C TRP A 44 11.69 -6.27 -6.96
N ALA A 45 11.77 -5.39 -5.95
CA ALA A 45 12.84 -5.42 -4.97
C ALA A 45 12.85 -6.73 -4.16
N ALA A 46 11.68 -7.21 -3.74
CA ALA A 46 11.54 -8.49 -3.06
C ALA A 46 11.89 -9.68 -3.97
N CYS A 47 11.53 -9.63 -5.26
CA CYS A 47 11.97 -10.62 -6.25
C CYS A 47 13.48 -10.66 -6.40
N LEU A 48 14.14 -9.48 -6.44
CA LEU A 48 15.58 -9.37 -6.53
C LEU A 48 16.26 -9.92 -5.27
N ALA A 49 15.71 -9.61 -4.09
CA ALA A 49 16.21 -10.10 -2.81
C ALA A 49 16.04 -11.62 -2.65
N ALA A 50 14.92 -12.19 -3.11
CA ALA A 50 14.68 -13.63 -3.11
C ALA A 50 15.41 -14.37 -4.24
N ARG A 51 15.91 -13.66 -5.26
CA ARG A 51 16.40 -14.20 -6.55
C ARG A 51 15.43 -15.19 -7.23
N SER A 52 14.16 -15.17 -6.84
CA SER A 52 13.12 -16.05 -7.35
C SER A 52 11.80 -15.31 -7.28
N ARG A 53 10.90 -15.57 -8.24
CA ARG A 53 9.52 -15.07 -8.25
C ARG A 53 8.59 -15.91 -7.36
N ASP A 54 9.03 -17.10 -6.97
CA ASP A 54 8.25 -18.04 -6.17
C ASP A 54 8.12 -17.63 -4.70
N TRP A 55 8.76 -16.53 -4.29
CA TRP A 55 8.66 -16.02 -2.93
C TRP A 55 7.22 -15.70 -2.53
N ILE A 56 6.35 -15.34 -3.48
CA ILE A 56 4.91 -15.17 -3.24
C ILE A 56 4.22 -16.49 -2.90
N LEU A 57 4.68 -17.59 -3.53
CA LEU A 57 4.12 -18.93 -3.36
C LEU A 57 4.63 -19.59 -2.07
N ARG A 58 5.91 -19.34 -1.74
CA ARG A 58 6.58 -19.77 -0.51
C ARG A 58 7.10 -18.54 0.25
N PRO A 59 6.23 -17.81 0.96
CA PRO A 59 6.61 -16.61 1.68
C PRO A 59 7.60 -16.95 2.78
N THR A 60 8.86 -16.62 2.54
CA THR A 60 9.93 -16.64 3.54
C THR A 60 10.00 -15.26 4.20
N PRO A 61 10.42 -15.17 5.47
CA PRO A 61 10.41 -13.91 6.21
C PRO A 61 11.26 -12.82 5.55
N PHE A 62 12.37 -13.19 4.88
CA PHE A 62 13.32 -12.24 4.29
C PHE A 62 12.76 -11.40 3.11
N PRO A 63 12.17 -11.98 2.05
CA PRO A 63 11.54 -11.19 0.99
C PRO A 63 10.28 -10.46 1.44
N VAL A 64 9.54 -11.01 2.41
CA VAL A 64 8.36 -10.34 2.98
C VAL A 64 8.76 -9.08 3.76
N THR A 65 9.80 -9.15 4.60
CA THR A 65 10.30 -7.96 5.30
C THR A 65 10.89 -6.95 4.34
N THR A 66 11.61 -7.40 3.30
CA THR A 66 12.12 -6.52 2.25
C THR A 66 10.98 -5.79 1.51
N PHE A 67 9.92 -6.51 1.15
CA PHE A 67 8.74 -5.95 0.50
C PHE A 67 8.11 -4.84 1.34
N VAL A 68 7.86 -5.12 2.63
CA VAL A 68 7.27 -4.14 3.56
C VAL A 68 8.21 -2.96 3.79
N ALA A 69 9.50 -3.21 3.99
CA ALA A 69 10.49 -2.16 4.25
C ALA A 69 10.64 -1.20 3.05
N VAL A 70 10.75 -1.73 1.82
CA VAL A 70 10.82 -0.90 0.61
C VAL A 70 9.56 -0.09 0.44
N GLY A 71 8.40 -0.68 0.70
CA GLY A 71 7.13 0.01 0.69
C GLY A 71 7.03 1.19 1.64
N ILE A 72 7.41 0.97 2.91
CA ILE A 72 7.46 2.02 3.93
C ILE A 72 8.41 3.14 3.50
N VAL A 73 9.61 2.81 3.01
CA VAL A 73 10.60 3.81 2.57
C VAL A 73 10.06 4.65 1.41
N LEU A 74 9.44 4.01 0.41
CA LEU A 74 8.85 4.72 -0.73
C LEU A 74 7.69 5.62 -0.28
N THR A 75 6.81 5.13 0.59
CA THR A 75 5.68 5.91 1.10
C THR A 75 6.15 7.11 1.90
N VAL A 76 7.11 6.95 2.80
CA VAL A 76 7.69 8.07 3.57
C VAL A 76 8.34 9.09 2.62
N GLY A 77 9.07 8.61 1.61
CA GLY A 77 9.70 9.48 0.60
C GLY A 77 8.68 10.26 -0.23
N PHE A 78 7.64 9.61 -0.73
CA PHE A 78 6.57 10.24 -1.49
C PHE A 78 5.77 11.21 -0.64
N GLU A 79 5.43 10.85 0.59
CA GLU A 79 4.76 11.74 1.53
C GLU A 79 5.58 12.99 1.78
N TYR A 80 6.88 12.85 2.07
CA TYR A 80 7.76 13.99 2.24
C TYR A 80 7.78 14.87 0.98
N TYR A 81 7.86 14.27 -0.21
CA TYR A 81 7.81 14.99 -1.48
C TYR A 81 6.48 15.74 -1.68
N TYR A 82 5.34 15.09 -1.43
CA TYR A 82 4.04 15.70 -1.69
C TYR A 82 3.63 16.74 -0.64
N THR A 83 3.99 16.54 0.61
CA THR A 83 3.64 17.45 1.72
C THR A 83 4.62 18.62 1.83
N ARG A 84 5.93 18.41 1.63
CA ARG A 84 6.96 19.45 1.85
C ARG A 84 7.40 20.15 0.57
N ILE A 85 7.43 19.46 -0.56
CA ILE A 85 7.94 20.02 -1.81
C ILE A 85 6.80 20.45 -2.72
N SER A 86 5.87 19.54 -3.03
CA SER A 86 4.76 19.84 -3.95
C SER A 86 3.61 20.60 -3.28
N LEU A 87 3.56 20.65 -1.94
CA LEU A 87 2.45 21.23 -1.14
C LEU A 87 1.07 20.80 -1.65
N ARG A 88 1.00 19.56 -2.16
CA ARG A 88 -0.12 19.11 -2.99
C ARG A 88 -1.34 18.77 -2.13
N TRP A 89 -1.10 18.44 -0.86
CA TRP A 89 -2.11 18.23 0.16
C TRP A 89 -1.53 18.41 1.56
N THR A 90 -2.39 18.72 2.53
CA THR A 90 -2.05 18.93 3.94
C THR A 90 -2.93 18.02 4.80
N TYR A 91 -2.34 17.41 5.81
CA TYR A 91 -3.06 16.56 6.76
C TYR A 91 -4.01 17.38 7.65
N SER A 92 -5.14 16.78 8.01
CA SER A 92 -6.06 17.32 9.03
C SER A 92 -5.48 17.12 10.41
N ASP A 93 -5.96 17.89 11.38
CA ASP A 93 -5.73 17.65 12.81
C ASP A 93 -6.22 16.26 13.25
N LEU A 94 -7.15 15.66 12.48
CA LEU A 94 -7.66 14.31 12.70
C LEU A 94 -6.67 13.19 12.34
N MET A 95 -5.61 13.50 11.59
CA MET A 95 -4.66 12.49 11.13
C MET A 95 -3.42 12.49 12.04
N PRO A 96 -3.25 11.48 12.92
CA PRO A 96 -2.06 11.40 13.74
C PRO A 96 -0.84 11.21 12.83
N LEU A 97 0.08 12.16 12.94
CA LEU A 97 1.40 12.05 12.33
C LEU A 97 2.26 11.14 13.21
N VAL A 98 3.18 10.40 12.58
CA VAL A 98 4.13 9.55 13.30
C VAL A 98 5.50 10.26 13.32
N PRO A 99 5.90 10.90 14.45
CA PRO A 99 7.28 11.32 14.65
C PRO A 99 8.18 10.09 14.79
N PRO A 100 9.41 10.07 14.24
CA PRO A 100 10.15 11.18 13.62
C PRO A 100 9.94 11.33 12.10
N LEU A 101 9.14 10.44 11.48
CA LEU A 101 8.98 10.35 10.03
C LEU A 101 8.18 11.54 9.46
N GLY A 102 7.33 12.17 10.27
CA GLY A 102 6.45 13.25 9.81
C GLY A 102 5.38 12.79 8.81
N THR A 103 5.18 11.48 8.74
CA THR A 103 4.32 10.77 7.81
C THR A 103 2.98 10.46 8.49
N GLY A 104 1.92 10.33 7.71
CA GLY A 104 0.61 9.94 8.21
C GLY A 104 0.58 8.52 8.77
N LEU A 105 -0.15 8.28 9.87
CA LEU A 105 -0.35 6.92 10.40
C LEU A 105 -1.09 6.00 9.40
N SER A 106 -2.04 6.56 8.66
CA SER A 106 -2.86 5.87 7.66
C SER A 106 -2.07 5.08 6.60
N PRO A 107 -1.17 5.71 5.84
CA PRO A 107 -0.41 5.02 4.80
C PRO A 107 0.63 4.04 5.38
N LEU A 108 1.11 4.25 6.60
CA LEU A 108 1.89 3.23 7.33
C LEU A 108 1.05 2.01 7.67
N LEU A 109 -0.18 2.21 8.16
CA LEU A 109 -1.13 1.12 8.40
C LEU A 109 -1.48 0.41 7.10
N GLN A 110 -1.61 1.13 6.00
CA GLN A 110 -1.85 0.54 4.68
C GLN A 110 -0.76 -0.47 4.31
N TRP A 111 0.52 -0.10 4.47
CA TRP A 111 1.65 -1.01 4.22
C TRP A 111 1.80 -2.13 5.23
N THR A 112 1.26 -1.96 6.43
CA THR A 112 1.28 -3.01 7.45
C THR A 112 0.15 -4.02 7.25
N VAL A 113 -1.02 -3.57 6.76
CA VAL A 113 -2.24 -4.40 6.68
C VAL A 113 -2.46 -4.97 5.28
N ILE A 114 -2.29 -4.19 4.22
CA ILE A 114 -2.63 -4.62 2.86
C ILE A 114 -1.66 -5.68 2.32
N PRO A 115 -0.33 -5.54 2.44
CA PRO A 115 0.60 -6.56 1.94
C PRO A 115 0.40 -7.95 2.54
N PRO A 116 0.28 -8.14 3.88
CA PRO A 116 0.02 -9.46 4.42
C PRO A 116 -1.33 -10.02 3.97
N LEU A 117 -2.35 -9.16 3.86
CA LEU A 117 -3.68 -9.57 3.42
C LEU A 117 -3.70 -10.02 1.95
N VAL A 118 -2.97 -9.32 1.07
CA VAL A 118 -2.81 -9.71 -0.34
C VAL A 118 -2.04 -11.02 -0.46
N ILE A 119 -0.97 -11.20 0.30
CA ILE A 119 -0.22 -12.48 0.33
C ILE A 119 -1.14 -13.61 0.82
N TRP A 120 -1.91 -13.38 1.88
CA TRP A 120 -2.84 -14.36 2.43
C TRP A 120 -3.95 -14.75 1.45
N LEU A 121 -4.59 -13.76 0.79
CA LEU A 121 -5.60 -14.01 -0.23
C LEU A 121 -5.02 -14.79 -1.42
N THR A 122 -3.85 -14.35 -1.93
CA THR A 122 -3.17 -15.02 -3.06
C THR A 122 -2.90 -16.48 -2.73
N ARG A 123 -2.38 -16.74 -1.52
CA ARG A 123 -2.14 -18.11 -1.03
C ARG A 123 -3.44 -18.91 -0.92
N ARG A 124 -4.52 -18.33 -0.40
CA ARG A 124 -5.82 -19.00 -0.28
C ARG A 124 -6.43 -19.35 -1.64
N HIS A 125 -6.37 -18.43 -2.61
CA HIS A 125 -6.89 -18.67 -3.96
C HIS A 125 -6.09 -19.73 -4.70
N LEU A 126 -4.77 -19.73 -4.58
CA LEU A 126 -3.91 -20.74 -5.21
C LEU A 126 -4.11 -22.13 -4.59
N LEU A 127 -4.17 -22.24 -3.27
CA LEU A 127 -4.45 -23.50 -2.59
C LEU A 127 -5.85 -24.03 -2.92
N GLY A 128 -6.85 -23.14 -3.02
CA GLY A 128 -8.19 -23.51 -3.45
C GLY A 128 -8.24 -24.02 -4.90
N ALA A 129 -7.50 -23.38 -5.82
CA ALA A 129 -7.41 -23.82 -7.20
C ALA A 129 -6.71 -25.19 -7.34
N GLN A 130 -5.67 -25.45 -6.53
CA GLN A 130 -5.01 -26.76 -6.50
C GLN A 130 -5.93 -27.86 -5.96
N ALA A 131 -6.70 -27.58 -4.91
CA ALA A 131 -7.65 -28.55 -4.35
C ALA A 131 -8.79 -28.91 -5.32
N VAL A 132 -9.25 -27.96 -6.14
CA VAL A 132 -10.24 -28.24 -7.20
C VAL A 132 -9.60 -29.08 -8.31
N HIS A 133 -8.37 -28.76 -8.71
CA HIS A 133 -7.67 -29.52 -9.76
C HIS A 133 -7.32 -30.96 -9.34
N GLU A 134 -7.00 -31.20 -8.07
CA GLU A 134 -6.81 -32.55 -7.50
C GLU A 134 -8.13 -33.31 -7.31
N ALA A 135 -9.26 -32.63 -7.14
CA ALA A 135 -10.58 -33.28 -7.05
C ALA A 135 -11.15 -33.69 -8.41
N ASP A 136 -10.71 -33.03 -9.49
CA ASP A 136 -11.11 -33.29 -10.88
C ASP A 136 -10.17 -34.27 -11.62
N ALA A 137 -9.07 -34.72 -11.01
CA ALA A 137 -8.05 -35.62 -11.57
C ALA A 137 -8.16 -37.06 -11.04
#